data_AF-A0AAV3RCM4-F1
#
_entry.id   AF-A0AAV3RCM4-F1
#
_cell.length_a   1.000
_cell.length_b   1.000
_cell.length_c   1.000
_cell.angle_alpha   90.00
_cell.angle_beta   90.00
_cell.angle_gamma   90.00
#
_symmetry.space_group_name_H-M   'P 1'
#
loop_
_entity.id
_entity.type
_entity.pdbx_description
1 polymer ?
#
loop_
_entity_poly.entity_id
_entity_poly.type
_entity_poly.pdbx_seq_one_letter_code
_entity_poly.pdbx_strand_id
1 'polypeptide(L)'
;MVLHGFGENLYYGLISTITFHLVDMSKSLEDTQDDSSFLEELHKKWMDHSNAMQIICDIFMYMDRTFVPSTHKSPVPQLGLTLWRDKSLKISYGPSL
;
A
#
# COMPACT_ATOMS: atom_id res chain seq x y z
N MET A 1 1.26 3.29 21.54
CA MET A 1 1.42 1.93 20.95
C MET A 1 2.89 1.55 20.76
N VAL A 2 3.70 2.27 19.97
CA VAL A 2 5.13 1.94 19.79
C VAL A 2 5.93 2.05 21.09
N LEU A 3 5.73 3.13 21.85
CA LEU A 3 6.37 3.37 23.16
C LEU A 3 6.04 2.32 24.25
N HIS A 4 5.00 1.51 24.05
CA HIS A 4 4.56 0.48 25.00
C HIS A 4 4.81 -0.94 24.47
N GLY A 5 5.71 -1.12 23.50
CA GLY A 5 6.08 -2.44 22.97
C GLY A 5 5.14 -3.01 21.91
N PHE A 6 4.07 -2.31 21.52
CA PHE A 6 3.12 -2.77 20.48
C PHE A 6 3.52 -2.34 19.07
N GLY A 7 4.78 -1.96 18.83
CA GLY A 7 5.26 -1.50 17.53
C GLY A 7 5.09 -2.55 16.43
N GLU A 8 5.29 -3.82 16.77
CA GLU A 8 5.16 -4.93 15.83
C GLU A 8 3.71 -5.13 15.36
N ASN A 9 2.77 -5.26 16.30
CA ASN A 9 1.35 -5.40 15.97
C ASN A 9 0.82 -4.22 15.15
N LEU A 10 1.27 -3.00 15.46
CA LEU A 10 0.88 -1.80 14.73
C LEU A 10 1.45 -1.80 13.30
N TYR A 11 2.71 -2.21 13.12
CA TYR A 11 3.33 -2.32 11.79
C TYR A 11 2.65 -3.40 10.94
N TYR A 12 2.34 -4.57 11.53
CA TYR A 12 1.59 -5.63 10.86
C TYR A 12 0.17 -5.21 10.50
N GLY A 13 -0.53 -4.53 11.42
CA GLY A 13 -1.86 -3.97 11.17
C GLY A 13 -1.86 -2.99 10.00
N LEU A 14 -0.83 -2.14 9.92
CA LEU A 14 -0.65 -1.23 8.80
C LEU A 14 -0.47 -1.98 7.47
N ILE A 15 0.44 -2.97 7.42
CA ILE A 15 0.66 -3.79 6.22
C ILE A 15 -0.65 -4.47 5.80
N SER A 16 -1.35 -5.09 6.75
CA SER A 16 -2.60 -5.82 6.47
C SER A 16 -3.66 -4.89 5.90
N THR A 17 -3.78 -3.68 6.45
CA THR A 17 -4.79 -2.69 6.04
C THR A 17 -4.50 -2.17 4.63
N ILE A 18 -3.26 -1.75 4.36
CA ILE A 18 -2.86 -1.28 3.02
C ILE A 18 -3.01 -2.41 2.00
N THR A 19 -2.57 -3.62 2.35
CA THR A 19 -2.68 -4.80 1.46
C THR A 19 -4.13 -5.10 1.12
N PHE A 20 -5.02 -5.09 2.12
CA PHE A 20 -6.44 -5.34 1.90
C PHE A 20 -7.05 -4.30 0.95
N HIS A 21 -6.79 -3.01 1.20
CA HIS A 21 -7.27 -1.93 0.34
C HIS A 21 -6.78 -2.08 -1.11
N LEU A 22 -5.50 -2.38 -1.32
CA LEU A 22 -4.93 -2.54 -2.66
C LEU A 22 -5.44 -3.77 -3.40
N VAL A 23 -5.72 -4.87 -2.68
CA VAL A 23 -6.33 -6.06 -3.28
C VAL A 23 -7.78 -5.78 -3.70
N ASP A 24 -8.54 -5.06 -2.89
CA ASP A 24 -9.91 -4.66 -3.22
C ASP A 24 -9.94 -3.73 -4.45
N MET A 25 -9.05 -2.74 -4.46
CA MET A 25 -8.83 -1.86 -5.61
C MET A 25 -8.44 -2.64 -6.87
N SER A 26 -7.52 -3.60 -6.77
CA SER A 26 -7.09 -4.44 -7.91
C SER A 26 -8.27 -5.15 -8.57
N LYS A 27 -9.19 -5.70 -7.79
CA LYS A 27 -10.40 -6.34 -8.31
C LYS A 27 -11.29 -5.36 -9.07
N SER A 28 -11.48 -4.16 -8.51
CA SER A 28 -12.26 -3.11 -9.19
C SER A 28 -11.67 -2.67 -10.54
N LEU A 29 -10.33 -2.77 -10.69
CA LEU A 29 -9.65 -2.50 -11.95
C LEU A 29 -9.81 -3.65 -12.96
N GLU A 30 -9.80 -4.90 -12.50
CA GLU A 30 -10.06 -6.07 -13.35
C GLU A 30 -11.49 -6.09 -13.92
N ASP A 31 -12.46 -5.53 -13.19
CA ASP A 31 -13.85 -5.39 -13.64
C ASP A 31 -14.03 -4.31 -14.74
N THR A 32 -12.99 -3.51 -15.01
CA THR A 32 -13.02 -2.46 -16.04
C THR A 32 -12.79 -3.10 -17.42
N GLN A 33 -13.86 -3.26 -18.21
CA GLN A 33 -13.84 -3.99 -19.49
C GLN A 33 -13.18 -3.24 -20.66
N ASP A 34 -12.93 -1.95 -20.53
CA ASP A 34 -12.38 -1.11 -21.60
C ASP A 34 -10.95 -0.65 -21.27
N ASP A 35 -9.98 -1.13 -22.06
CA ASP A 35 -8.55 -0.82 -21.96
C ASP A 35 -8.27 0.70 -21.93
N SER A 36 -9.11 1.50 -22.62
CA SER A 36 -8.94 2.96 -22.66
C SER A 36 -9.30 3.62 -21.32
N SER A 37 -10.28 3.06 -20.60
CA SER A 37 -10.71 3.51 -19.27
C SER A 37 -9.86 2.94 -18.13
N PHE A 38 -9.18 1.81 -18.37
CA PHE A 38 -8.33 1.16 -17.37
C PHE A 38 -7.19 2.06 -16.88
N LEU A 39 -6.46 2.70 -17.80
CA LEU A 39 -5.33 3.57 -17.44
C LEU A 39 -5.79 4.81 -16.65
N GLU A 40 -6.96 5.35 -16.99
CA GLU A 40 -7.54 6.49 -16.28
C GLU A 40 -7.93 6.11 -14.85
N GLU A 41 -8.64 4.99 -14.66
CA GLU A 41 -9.01 4.52 -13.33
C GLU A 41 -7.78 4.12 -12.52
N LEU A 42 -6.79 3.44 -13.12
CA LEU A 42 -5.52 3.12 -12.44
C LEU A 42 -4.80 4.37 -11.95
N HIS A 43 -4.71 5.41 -12.79
CA HIS A 43 -4.09 6.68 -12.42
C HIS A 43 -4.85 7.37 -11.28
N LYS A 44 -6.18 7.39 -11.34
CA LYS A 44 -7.03 7.94 -10.28
C LYS A 44 -6.81 7.21 -8.95
N LYS A 45 -6.85 5.88 -8.95
CA LYS A 45 -6.59 5.08 -7.75
C LYS A 45 -5.17 5.30 -7.20
N TRP A 46 -4.18 5.48 -8.07
CA TRP A 46 -2.81 5.80 -7.66
C TRP A 46 -2.73 7.14 -6.94
N MET A 47 -3.42 8.16 -7.44
CA MET A 47 -3.47 9.48 -6.82
C MET A 47 -4.14 9.41 -5.44
N ASP A 48 -5.25 8.70 -5.33
CA ASP A 48 -5.96 8.50 -4.05
C ASP A 48 -5.07 7.76 -3.03
N HIS A 49 -4.42 6.67 -3.45
CA HIS A 49 -3.47 5.93 -2.61
C HIS A 49 -2.29 6.80 -2.17
N SER A 50 -1.72 7.59 -3.09
CA SER A 50 -0.59 8.48 -2.79
C SER A 50 -0.95 9.55 -1.77
N ASN A 51 -2.14 10.15 -1.89
CA ASN A 51 -2.65 11.13 -0.95
C ASN A 51 -2.89 10.51 0.44
N ALA A 52 -3.53 9.33 0.49
CA ALA A 52 -3.73 8.61 1.74
C ALA A 52 -2.39 8.24 2.40
N MET A 53 -1.41 7.79 1.60
CA MET A 53 -0.09 7.44 2.10
C MET A 53 0.66 8.63 2.70
N GLN A 54 0.49 9.86 2.20
CA GLN A 54 1.09 11.04 2.84
C GLN A 54 0.59 11.20 4.29
N ILE A 55 -0.73 11.14 4.48
CA ILE A 55 -1.35 11.24 5.82
C ILE A 55 -0.88 10.09 6.72
N ILE A 56 -0.85 8.87 6.19
CA ILE A 56 -0.36 7.69 6.93
C ILE A 56 1.11 7.88 7.33
N CYS A 57 1.96 8.36 6.44
CA CYS A 57 3.38 8.59 6.75
C CYS A 57 3.56 9.63 7.85
N ASP A 58 2.76 10.69 7.86
CA ASP A 58 2.80 11.72 8.91
C ASP A 58 2.38 11.13 10.27
N ILE A 59 1.33 10.33 10.31
CA ILE A 59 0.86 9.65 11.54
C ILE A 59 1.91 8.64 12.04
N PHE A 60 2.53 7.89 11.14
CA PHE A 60 3.48 6.83 11.46
C PHE A 60 4.94 7.32 11.53
N MET A 61 5.19 8.62 11.40
CA MET A 61 6.52 9.23 11.45
C MET A 61 7.33 8.78 12.68
N TYR A 62 6.68 8.66 13.85
CA TYR A 62 7.37 8.18 15.06
C TYR A 62 7.82 6.73 14.95
N MET A 63 7.00 5.86 14.35
CA MET A 63 7.35 4.46 14.10
C MET A 63 8.55 4.37 13.15
N ASP A 64 8.56 5.15 12.07
CA ASP A 64 9.69 5.20 11.12
C ASP A 64 10.98 5.68 11.77
N ARG A 65 10.91 6.59 12.74
CA ARG A 65 12.10 7.13 13.43
C ARG A 65 12.65 6.25 14.55
N THR A 66 11.83 5.34 15.10
CA THR A 66 12.21 4.60 16.33
C THR A 66 12.15 3.08 16.16
N PHE A 67 11.03 2.56 15.67
CA PHE A 67 10.79 1.12 15.57
C PHE A 67 11.41 0.52 14.30
N VAL A 68 11.29 1.19 13.16
CA VAL A 68 11.80 0.68 11.88
C VAL A 68 13.32 0.48 11.90
N PRO A 69 14.16 1.42 12.39
CA PRO A 69 15.61 1.26 12.41
C PRO A 69 16.06 0.15 13.37
N SER A 70 15.37 0.00 14.51
CA SER A 70 15.70 -1.01 15.52
C SER A 70 15.28 -2.43 15.12
N THR A 71 14.37 -2.57 14.14
CA THR A 71 13.84 -3.86 13.68
C THR A 71 14.19 -4.19 12.22
N HIS A 72 14.98 -3.33 11.56
CA HIS A 72 15.39 -3.47 10.15
C HIS A 72 14.23 -3.71 9.17
N LYS A 73 13.06 -3.13 9.45
CA LYS A 73 11.89 -3.21 8.55
C LYS A 73 11.93 -2.11 7.48
N SER A 74 11.03 -2.18 6.51
CA SER A 74 10.89 -1.12 5.50
C SER A 74 10.19 0.11 6.10
N PRO A 75 10.68 1.33 5.84
CA PRO A 75 9.97 2.55 6.20
C PRO A 75 8.57 2.60 5.58
N VAL A 76 7.61 3.22 6.26
CA VAL A 76 6.21 3.30 5.83
C VAL A 76 6.02 3.86 4.42
N PRO A 77 6.70 4.95 3.99
CA PRO A 77 6.60 5.45 2.62
C PRO A 77 7.01 4.39 1.59
N GLN A 78 8.15 3.72 1.82
CA GLN A 78 8.68 2.70 0.92
C GLN A 78 7.80 1.43 0.91
N LEU A 79 7.24 1.08 2.06
CA LEU A 79 6.28 -0.01 2.20
C LEU A 79 5.05 0.23 1.33
N GLY A 80 4.46 1.44 1.37
CA GLY A 80 3.29 1.79 0.57
C GLY A 80 3.54 1.69 -0.94
N LEU A 81 4.72 2.10 -1.40
CA LEU A 81 5.14 1.97 -2.80
C LEU A 81 5.34 0.51 -3.22
N THR A 82 6.00 -0.27 -2.36
CA THR A 82 6.27 -1.69 -2.62
C THR A 82 4.97 -2.48 -2.70
N LEU A 83 4.06 -2.26 -1.75
CA LEU A 83 2.75 -2.91 -1.74
C LEU A 83 1.92 -2.50 -2.95
N TRP A 84 1.90 -1.21 -3.31
CA TRP A 84 1.21 -0.76 -4.52
C TRP A 84 1.70 -1.53 -5.73
N ARG A 85 3.01 -1.50 -6.00
CA ARG A 85 3.63 -2.18 -7.14
C ARG A 85 3.26 -3.66 -7.18
N ASP A 86 3.39 -4.37 -6.06
CA ASP A 86 3.21 -5.81 -6.00
C ASP A 86 1.75 -6.25 -6.13
N LYS A 87 0.79 -5.36 -5.87
CA LYS A 87 -0.64 -5.64 -5.97
C LYS A 87 -1.25 -5.13 -7.27
N SER A 88 -0.86 -3.94 -7.74
CA SER A 88 -1.37 -3.35 -8.98
C SER A 88 -0.71 -3.94 -10.24
N LEU A 89 0.59 -4.24 -10.23
CA LEU A 89 1.26 -4.82 -11.41
C LEU A 89 0.96 -6.30 -11.63
N LYS A 90 0.42 -7.00 -10.64
CA LYS A 90 -0.08 -8.37 -10.84
C LYS A 90 -1.23 -8.43 -11.84
N ILE A 91 -1.98 -7.35 -11.99
CA ILE A 91 -3.06 -7.21 -13.00
C ILE A 91 -2.46 -7.29 -14.43
N SER A 92 -1.28 -6.70 -14.64
CA SER A 92 -0.64 -6.64 -15.97
C SER A 92 -0.06 -7.98 -16.47
N TYR A 93 0.06 -8.99 -15.59
CA TYR A 93 0.61 -10.30 -15.91
C TYR A 93 -0.37 -11.45 -15.57
N GLY A 94 -1.68 -11.21 -15.72
CA GLY A 94 -2.68 -12.28 -15.77
C GLY A 94 -2.41 -13.22 -16.97
N PRO A 95 -2.75 -14.52 -16.86
CA PRO A 95 -2.12 -15.58 -17.64
C PRO A 95 -2.41 -15.45 -19.13
N SER A 96 -1.35 -15.39 -19.93
CA SER A 96 -1.42 -15.88 -21.30
C SER A 96 -1.45 -17.40 -21.22
N LEU A 97 -2.61 -17.97 -21.57
CA LEU A 97 -2.99 -19.40 -21.66
C LEU A 97 -3.72 -19.98 -20.44
#